data_AF-A0A524A3K6-F1
#
_entry.id   AF-A0A524A3K6-F1
#
_cell.length_a   1.000
_cell.length_b   1.000
_cell.length_c   1.000
_cell.angle_alpha   90.00
_cell.angle_beta   90.00
_cell.angle_gamma   90.00
#
_symmetry.space_group_name_H-M   'P 1'
#
loop_
_entity.id
_entity.type
_entity.pdbx_description
1 polymer ?
#
loop_
_entity_poly.entity_id
_entity_poly.type
_entity_poly.pdbx_seq_one_letter_code
_entity_poly.pdbx_strand_id
1 'polypeptide(L)'
;MGRKRHRTCHTDEVFPIRYYGTVVCLGVGRGIWAIAPLAKDLRDAGNRIVSILDAGDELDLLWEEAIRIVSDEAIVSALDGSRGEPLHAGHPLFERLSWGDVNLVVAVGPMEEVKRLGFIVEAQGCAFVALPAER
;
A
#
# COMPACT_ATOMS: atom_id res chain seq x y z
N MET A 1 -17.47 -8.57 24.72
CA MET A 1 -17.24 -8.90 23.29
C MET A 1 -16.04 -8.09 22.82
N GLY A 2 -14.84 -8.67 22.80
CA GLY A 2 -13.57 -7.92 22.72
C GLY A 2 -13.31 -7.29 21.35
N ARG A 3 -13.36 -5.96 21.27
CA ARG A 3 -12.75 -5.21 20.15
C ARG A 3 -11.24 -5.12 20.40
N LYS A 4 -10.47 -6.09 19.91
CA LYS A 4 -9.02 -5.90 19.72
C LYS A 4 -8.78 -5.50 18.27
N ARG A 5 -8.78 -4.19 18.00
CA ARG A 5 -8.26 -3.63 16.75
C ARG A 5 -7.39 -2.45 17.15
N HIS A 6 -6.09 -2.64 17.01
CA HIS A 6 -5.02 -1.67 16.74
C HIS A 6 -3.73 -2.44 17.01
N ARG A 7 -3.17 -3.03 15.95
CA ARG A 7 -1.78 -3.49 15.95
C ARG A 7 -1.08 -2.70 14.86
N THR A 8 -0.65 -1.49 15.21
CA THR A 8 0.41 -0.79 14.52
C THR A 8 1.68 -1.58 14.71
N CYS A 9 2.08 -2.36 13.71
CA CYS A 9 3.38 -3.03 13.73
C CYS A 9 4.42 -2.06 13.19
N HIS A 10 5.12 -1.43 14.13
CA HIS A 10 6.34 -0.68 13.92
C HIS A 10 7.50 -1.54 14.41
N THR A 11 7.99 -2.48 13.61
CA THR A 11 9.06 -3.37 14.06
C THR A 11 10.02 -3.71 12.93
N ASP A 12 11.32 -3.75 13.28
CA ASP A 12 12.44 -4.34 12.53
C ASP A 12 12.29 -5.87 12.31
N GLU A 13 11.06 -6.40 12.47
CA GLU A 13 10.73 -7.80 12.29
C GLU A 13 10.28 -8.06 10.85
N VAL A 14 10.52 -9.28 10.38
CA VAL A 14 10.09 -9.73 9.05
C VAL A 14 8.56 -9.70 8.99
N PHE A 15 8.01 -9.00 7.99
CA PHE A 15 6.56 -8.95 7.80
C PHE A 15 6.06 -10.34 7.38
N PRO A 16 5.11 -10.95 8.10
CA PRO A 16 4.69 -12.31 7.82
C PRO A 16 3.80 -12.39 6.58
N ILE A 17 4.22 -13.21 5.61
CA ILE A 17 3.43 -13.53 4.42
C ILE A 17 2.45 -14.65 4.75
N ARG A 18 1.14 -14.37 4.65
CA ARG A 18 0.03 -15.31 4.84
C ARG A 18 -1.25 -14.75 4.25
N TYR A 19 -2.35 -15.50 4.34
CA TYR A 19 -3.67 -15.02 3.95
C TYR A 19 -4.26 -14.02 4.95
N TYR A 20 -4.70 -12.88 4.44
CA TYR A 20 -5.34 -11.76 5.14
C TYR A 20 -6.70 -11.39 4.52
N GLY A 21 -6.93 -11.69 3.24
CA GLY A 21 -8.12 -11.30 2.48
C GLY A 21 -7.75 -10.33 1.35
N THR A 22 -8.35 -9.15 1.33
CA THR A 22 -7.94 -8.05 0.43
C THR A 22 -6.83 -7.24 1.08
N VAL A 23 -5.69 -7.14 0.41
CA VAL A 23 -4.53 -6.37 0.86
C VAL A 23 -4.24 -5.24 -0.10
N VAL A 24 -4.14 -4.02 0.45
CA VAL A 24 -3.62 -2.86 -0.27
C VAL A 24 -2.09 -2.82 -0.11
N CYS A 25 -1.37 -2.88 -1.22
CA CYS A 25 0.07 -2.63 -1.28
C CYS A 25 0.32 -1.21 -1.78
N LEU A 26 0.72 -0.31 -0.88
CA LEU A 26 0.92 1.10 -1.17
C LEU A 26 2.41 1.42 -1.28
N GLY A 27 2.88 1.76 -2.48
CA GLY A 27 4.24 2.23 -2.69
C GLY A 27 4.29 3.75 -2.74
N VAL A 28 5.20 4.38 -2.00
CA VAL A 28 5.44 5.83 -2.03
C VAL A 28 6.85 6.11 -2.54
N GLY A 29 6.96 6.85 -3.64
CA GLY A 29 8.21 7.12 -4.36
C GLY A 29 8.97 5.84 -4.67
N ARG A 30 10.26 5.80 -4.33
CA ARG A 30 11.13 4.60 -4.47
C ARG A 30 10.59 3.34 -3.77
N GLY A 31 9.65 3.47 -2.82
CA GLY A 31 8.95 2.35 -2.21
C GLY A 31 8.09 1.55 -3.19
N ILE A 32 7.69 2.16 -4.33
CA ILE A 32 6.96 1.50 -5.43
C ILE A 32 7.70 0.25 -5.94
N TRP A 33 9.02 0.31 -6.06
CA TRP A 33 9.78 -0.84 -6.57
C TRP A 33 9.81 -1.99 -5.56
N ALA A 34 9.84 -1.66 -4.27
CA ALA A 34 9.89 -2.62 -3.18
C ALA A 34 8.55 -3.35 -2.96
N ILE A 35 7.41 -2.80 -3.41
CA ILE A 35 6.12 -3.49 -3.27
C ILE A 35 5.94 -4.63 -4.27
N ALA A 36 6.65 -4.67 -5.39
CA ALA A 36 6.47 -5.72 -6.40
C ALA A 36 6.71 -7.15 -5.87
N PRO A 37 7.85 -7.49 -5.22
CA PRO A 37 8.05 -8.82 -4.65
C PRO A 37 7.07 -9.11 -3.50
N LEU A 38 6.77 -8.10 -2.68
CA LEU A 38 5.81 -8.24 -1.57
C LEU A 38 4.39 -8.57 -2.06
N ALA A 39 3.92 -7.84 -3.07
CA ALA A 39 2.61 -8.03 -3.69
C ALA A 39 2.50 -9.44 -4.30
N LYS A 40 3.56 -9.90 -4.97
CA LYS A 40 3.66 -11.27 -5.49
C LYS A 40 3.54 -12.30 -4.37
N ASP A 41 4.34 -12.19 -3.32
CA ASP A 41 4.34 -13.17 -2.22
C ASP A 41 2.98 -13.20 -1.48
N LEU A 42 2.35 -12.03 -1.31
CA LEU A 42 1.00 -11.94 -0.76
C LEU A 42 -0.06 -12.53 -1.69
N ARG A 43 0.02 -12.31 -3.00
CA ARG A 43 -0.84 -12.96 -3.99
C ARG A 43 -0.69 -14.47 -3.94
N ASP A 44 0.55 -14.97 -3.90
CA ASP A 44 0.85 -16.40 -3.84
C ASP A 44 0.31 -17.05 -2.56
N ALA A 45 0.21 -16.27 -1.46
CA ALA A 45 -0.47 -16.66 -0.23
C ALA A 45 -2.02 -16.62 -0.30
N GLY A 46 -2.59 -16.29 -1.46
CA GLY A 46 -4.02 -16.32 -1.76
C GLY A 46 -4.75 -14.99 -1.52
N ASN A 47 -4.05 -13.88 -1.29
CA ASN A 47 -4.69 -12.58 -1.08
C ASN A 47 -5.16 -11.96 -2.40
N ARG A 48 -6.24 -11.18 -2.34
CA ARG A 48 -6.57 -10.21 -3.40
C ARG A 48 -5.69 -8.98 -3.22
N ILE A 49 -4.98 -8.57 -4.26
CA ILE A 49 -4.01 -7.48 -4.19
C ILE A 49 -4.53 -6.26 -4.92
N VAL A 50 -4.54 -5.14 -4.21
CA VAL A 50 -4.78 -3.81 -4.77
C VAL A 50 -3.53 -2.97 -4.56
N SER A 51 -2.86 -2.60 -5.64
CA SER A 51 -1.69 -1.73 -5.54
C SER A 51 -2.08 -0.28 -5.71
N ILE A 52 -1.52 0.58 -4.86
CA ILE A 52 -1.57 2.04 -5.01
C ILE A 52 -0.13 2.52 -5.18
N LEU A 53 0.14 3.25 -6.26
CA LEU A 53 1.46 3.79 -6.56
C LEU A 53 1.40 5.31 -6.38
N ASP A 54 2.10 5.84 -5.38
CA ASP A 54 2.27 7.28 -5.17
C ASP A 54 3.61 7.72 -5.77
N ALA A 55 3.58 8.16 -7.02
CA ALA A 55 4.78 8.57 -7.75
C ALA A 55 5.03 10.07 -7.56
N GLY A 56 6.28 10.40 -7.18
CA GLY A 56 6.75 11.78 -7.11
C GLY A 56 7.30 12.28 -8.44
N ASP A 57 7.80 11.37 -9.27
CA ASP A 57 8.30 11.63 -10.62
C ASP A 57 8.04 10.45 -11.58
N GLU A 58 8.32 10.64 -12.87
CA GLU A 58 8.14 9.61 -13.90
C GLU A 58 9.03 8.36 -13.70
N LEU A 59 10.17 8.45 -13.01
CA LEU A 59 11.08 7.32 -12.79
C LEU A 59 10.48 6.31 -11.80
N ASP A 60 9.70 6.79 -10.84
CA ASP A 60 8.94 5.92 -9.93
C ASP A 60 7.98 4.98 -10.68
N LEU A 61 7.45 5.42 -11.82
CA LEU A 61 6.47 4.68 -12.64
C LEU A 61 7.08 3.65 -13.60
N LEU A 62 8.41 3.54 -13.68
CA LEU A 62 9.07 2.54 -14.53
C LEU A 62 8.64 1.10 -14.21
N TRP A 63 8.22 0.84 -12.97
CA TRP A 63 7.81 -0.49 -12.48
C TRP A 63 6.30 -0.71 -12.48
N GLU A 64 5.51 0.22 -13.00
CA GLU A 64 4.05 0.11 -12.99
C GLU A 64 3.56 -1.17 -13.67
N GLU A 65 4.11 -1.53 -14.83
CA GLU A 65 3.68 -2.72 -15.57
C GLU A 65 3.97 -4.01 -14.80
N ALA A 66 5.14 -4.09 -14.16
CA ALA A 66 5.49 -5.22 -13.30
C ALA A 66 4.53 -5.35 -12.11
N ILE A 67 4.13 -4.22 -11.51
CA ILE A 67 3.18 -4.22 -10.38
C ILE A 67 1.77 -4.60 -10.86
N ARG A 68 1.33 -4.11 -12.03
CA ARG A 68 0.04 -4.50 -12.64
C ARG A 68 -0.08 -6.00 -12.84
N ILE A 69 1.01 -6.68 -13.23
CA ILE A 69 1.01 -8.14 -13.44
C ILE A 69 0.75 -8.90 -12.13
N VAL A 70 1.25 -8.39 -11.00
CA VAL A 70 1.14 -9.05 -9.69
C VAL A 70 -0.06 -8.57 -8.87
N SER A 71 -0.88 -7.66 -9.41
CA SER A 71 -2.01 -7.04 -8.69
C SER A 71 -3.32 -7.27 -9.42
N ASP A 72 -4.42 -7.41 -8.67
CA ASP A 72 -5.75 -7.55 -9.27
C ASP A 72 -6.25 -6.18 -9.72
N GLU A 73 -5.87 -5.14 -8.99
CA GLU A 73 -6.08 -3.73 -9.34
C GLU A 73 -4.79 -2.94 -9.10
N ALA A 74 -4.53 -1.95 -9.96
CA ALA A 74 -3.44 -1.00 -9.78
C ALA A 74 -3.95 0.42 -10.01
N ILE A 75 -3.81 1.26 -8.98
CA ILE A 75 -4.21 2.66 -8.95
C ILE A 75 -2.93 3.49 -8.92
N VAL A 76 -2.82 4.46 -9.81
CA VAL A 76 -1.65 5.35 -9.88
C VAL A 76 -2.07 6.74 -9.44
N SER A 77 -1.32 7.30 -8.51
CA SER A 77 -1.38 8.66 -8.01
C SER A 77 -0.06 9.31 -8.39
N ALA A 78 -0.09 10.40 -9.15
CA ALA A 78 1.10 11.11 -9.58
C ALA A 78 0.95 12.59 -9.24
N LEU A 79 1.77 13.08 -8.29
CA LEU A 79 1.65 14.46 -7.81
C LEU A 79 2.09 15.50 -8.84
N ASP A 80 2.95 15.10 -9.78
CA ASP A 80 3.41 15.92 -10.90
C ASP A 80 2.37 16.07 -12.03
N GLY A 81 1.22 15.38 -11.91
CA GLY A 81 0.16 15.37 -12.93
C GLY A 81 0.54 14.58 -14.19
N SER A 82 1.64 13.82 -14.17
CA SER A 82 2.05 12.95 -15.29
C SER A 82 0.99 11.89 -15.61
N ARG A 83 0.14 11.55 -14.63
CA ARG A 83 -0.99 10.63 -14.80
C ARG A 83 -2.24 11.09 -14.08
N GLY A 84 -3.26 11.43 -14.88
CA GLY A 84 -4.59 11.78 -14.37
C GLY A 84 -4.57 13.07 -13.55
N GLU A 85 -5.51 13.17 -12.62
CA GLU A 85 -5.56 14.31 -11.69
C GLU A 85 -4.41 14.22 -10.68
N PRO A 86 -3.68 15.32 -10.42
CA PRO A 86 -2.59 15.34 -9.46
C PRO A 86 -3.15 15.16 -8.05
N LEU A 87 -3.03 13.94 -7.54
CA LEU A 87 -3.55 13.52 -6.25
C LEU A 87 -2.42 12.90 -5.42
N HIS A 88 -2.46 13.13 -4.12
CA HIS A 88 -1.63 12.42 -3.14
C HIS A 88 -2.29 11.07 -2.83
N ALA A 89 -1.51 10.01 -2.56
CA ALA A 89 -2.07 8.67 -2.32
C ALA A 89 -3.11 8.57 -1.21
N GLY A 90 -3.14 9.54 -0.28
CA GLY A 90 -4.21 9.64 0.72
C GLY A 90 -5.62 9.67 0.12
N HIS A 91 -5.80 10.23 -1.07
CA HIS A 91 -7.11 10.29 -1.74
C HIS A 91 -7.56 8.91 -2.26
N PRO A 92 -6.85 8.24 -3.20
CA PRO A 92 -7.26 6.91 -3.66
C PRO A 92 -7.25 5.87 -2.52
N LEU A 93 -6.38 6.03 -1.51
CA LEU A 93 -6.40 5.18 -0.33
C LEU A 93 -7.71 5.33 0.45
N PHE A 94 -8.15 6.57 0.72
CA PHE A 94 -9.41 6.82 1.41
C PHE A 94 -10.61 6.29 0.62
N GLU A 95 -10.65 6.54 -0.69
CA GLU A 95 -11.71 6.03 -1.56
C GLU A 95 -11.76 4.50 -1.53
N ARG A 96 -10.60 3.82 -1.65
CA ARG A 96 -10.53 2.36 -1.63
C ARG A 96 -10.98 1.78 -0.28
N LEU A 97 -10.60 2.41 0.82
CA LEU A 97 -10.99 2.00 2.18
C LEU A 97 -12.49 2.20 2.44
N SER A 98 -13.12 3.19 1.81
CA SER A 98 -14.55 3.49 1.98
C SER A 98 -15.47 2.36 1.52
N TRP A 99 -14.97 1.45 0.67
CA TRP A 99 -15.71 0.27 0.20
C TRP A 99 -15.84 -0.82 1.27
N GLY A 100 -14.99 -0.79 2.30
CA GLY A 100 -15.09 -1.69 3.45
C GLY A 100 -14.66 -3.14 3.23
N ASP A 101 -14.03 -3.47 2.10
CA ASP A 101 -13.53 -4.81 1.74
C ASP A 101 -12.02 -4.99 1.97
N VAL A 102 -11.30 -3.95 2.40
CA VAL A 102 -9.85 -3.99 2.67
C VAL A 102 -9.58 -4.52 4.09
N ASN A 103 -8.77 -5.57 4.17
CA ASN A 103 -8.41 -6.22 5.44
C ASN A 103 -7.08 -5.72 6.01
N LEU A 104 -6.16 -5.31 5.14
CA LEU A 104 -4.82 -4.88 5.50
C LEU A 104 -4.30 -3.86 4.50
N VAL A 105 -3.66 -2.80 4.99
CA VAL A 105 -2.84 -1.91 4.19
C VAL A 105 -1.38 -2.12 4.59
N VAL A 106 -0.54 -2.45 3.62
CA VAL A 106 0.92 -2.48 3.76
C VAL A 106 1.49 -1.37 2.90
N ALA A 107 2.12 -0.39 3.53
CA ALA A 107 2.68 0.75 2.86
C ALA A 107 4.22 0.75 2.97
N VAL A 108 4.89 1.03 1.86
CA VAL A 108 6.34 0.95 1.70
C VAL A 108 6.85 2.26 1.11
N GLY A 109 7.86 2.87 1.72
CA GLY A 109 8.35 4.17 1.31
C GLY A 109 9.17 4.89 2.40
N PRO A 110 9.40 6.20 2.26
CA PRO A 110 9.96 7.03 3.32
C PRO A 110 9.09 6.94 4.58
N MET A 111 9.70 6.55 5.71
CA MET A 111 8.94 6.21 6.92
C MET A 111 8.11 7.38 7.46
N GLU A 112 8.55 8.63 7.28
CA GLU A 112 7.78 9.80 7.70
C GLU A 112 6.48 9.96 6.90
N GLU A 113 6.53 9.71 5.59
CA GLU A 113 5.38 9.83 4.70
C GLU A 113 4.41 8.66 4.89
N VAL A 114 4.94 7.44 4.89
CA VAL A 114 4.14 6.24 5.07
C VAL A 114 3.40 6.25 6.42
N LYS A 115 4.06 6.66 7.51
CA LYS A 115 3.40 6.75 8.83
C LYS A 115 2.25 7.76 8.84
N ARG A 116 2.31 8.85 8.07
CA ARG A 116 1.20 9.82 7.97
C ARG A 116 -0.03 9.21 7.32
N LEU A 117 0.14 8.34 6.34
CA LEU A 117 -0.96 7.61 5.69
C LEU A 117 -1.66 6.66 6.68
N GLY A 118 -0.94 6.15 7.68
CA GLY A 118 -1.48 5.32 8.76
C GLY A 118 -2.68 5.94 9.47
N PHE A 119 -2.67 7.26 9.70
CA PHE A 119 -3.80 7.95 10.34
C PHE A 119 -5.10 7.83 9.55
N ILE A 120 -5.02 7.83 8.22
CA ILE A 120 -6.19 7.65 7.32
C ILE A 120 -6.72 6.23 7.44
N VAL A 121 -5.83 5.24 7.42
CA VAL A 121 -6.17 3.81 7.49
C VAL A 121 -6.82 3.45 8.84
N GLU A 122 -6.24 3.95 9.93
CA GLU A 122 -6.71 3.72 11.29
C GLU A 122 -8.06 4.38 11.55
N ALA A 123 -8.29 5.58 11.01
CA ALA A 123 -9.58 6.26 11.10
C ALA A 123 -10.71 5.46 10.43
N GLN A 124 -10.39 4.65 9.40
CA GLN A 124 -11.32 3.73 8.75
C GLN A 124 -11.42 2.36 9.45
N GLY A 125 -10.68 2.14 10.54
CA GLY A 125 -10.70 0.89 11.32
C GLY A 125 -10.03 -0.30 10.62
N CYS A 126 -9.17 -0.04 9.64
CA CYS A 126 -8.40 -1.05 8.91
C CYS A 126 -7.02 -1.27 9.55
N ALA A 127 -6.43 -2.46 9.37
CA ALA A 127 -5.09 -2.74 9.87
C ALA A 127 -4.02 -2.10 8.97
N PHE A 128 -2.98 -1.56 9.58
CA PHE A 128 -1.92 -0.82 8.88
C PHE A 128 -0.52 -1.33 9.26
N VAL A 129 0.34 -1.45 8.25
CA VAL A 129 1.77 -1.79 8.37
C VAL A 129 2.58 -0.80 7.57
N ALA A 130 3.59 -0.20 8.20
CA ALA A 130 4.55 0.69 7.56
C ALA A 130 5.91 0.00 7.46
N LEU A 131 6.48 -0.06 6.26
CA LEU A 131 7.79 -0.66 5.99
C LEU A 131 8.72 0.36 5.29
N PRO A 132 10.02 0.34 5.57
CA PRO A 132 10.98 1.17 4.86
C PRO A 132 11.16 0.67 3.41
N ALA A 133 11.51 1.58 2.50
CA ALA A 133 11.82 1.25 1.11
C ALA A 133 13.12 0.45 0.93
N GLU A 134 14.02 0.51 1.92
CA GLU A 134 15.29 -0.20 1.95
C GLU A 134 15.07 -1.60 2.56
N ARG A 135 14.77 -2.59 1.72
CA ARG A 135 14.76 -4.01 2.08
C ARG A 135 15.58 -4.83 1.11
#